data_AF-A0A8C9ZW46-F1
#
_entry.id   AF-A0A8C9ZW46-F1
#
_cell.length_a   1.000
_cell.length_b   1.000
_cell.length_c   1.000
_cell.angle_alpha   90.00
_cell.angle_beta   90.00
_cell.angle_gamma   90.00
#
_symmetry.space_group_name_H-M   'P 1'
#
loop_
_entity.id
_entity.type
_entity.pdbx_description
1 polymer ?
#
loop_
_entity_poly.entity_id
_entity_poly.type
_entity_poly.pdbx_seq_one_letter_code
_entity_poly.pdbx_strand_id
1 'polypeptide(L)'
;MATVVDTKLYDILGVSPSATENELKKSYRKLAKEYHPDKNPNAGDKVRHLIKLVIIGFKEISFAYEVLTNPEKKELYDRYGEQGLREGGGGGPGMDDIFSHIFGGGLFGFMGGQGSRSRNGGRRRGEDMVHPLKVSLEDNVLCSTCNGQGGKTGAVQKCTTCRGRGMRIMIRQLAPGMVQQMQSVCTDCNGEGEVISEKDRCKKCEGKKVVKEVKILEVHVDKGMKHGQKITFGGEADQAPGVEPGDIVLVLQEKENETFRREGNDLFMNHKLGLVEALCGFQFMLKHLDGRQIVVKYPAGKVIEPGSVRVVRGEGMPQYRNPFEKGDLFIKFDVQFPDNNWISPEKLVELEDMLPSRSEPPIITGDTEEVDLQDYDVSQSSTSGSRREAYNDSSDEEGGHHGPGVQCAHQ
;
A
#
# COMPACT_ATOMS: atom_id res chain seq x y z
N MET A 1 -16.11 -17.03 44.64
CA MET A 1 -15.52 -16.81 43.29
C MET A 1 -15.39 -15.32 43.09
N ALA A 2 -14.32 -14.83 42.46
CA ALA A 2 -14.23 -13.40 42.13
C ALA A 2 -15.20 -13.08 40.99
N THR A 3 -16.12 -12.14 41.22
CA THR A 3 -17.11 -11.71 40.24
C THR A 3 -16.54 -10.59 39.39
N VAL A 4 -15.86 -10.95 38.29
CA VAL A 4 -15.44 -9.99 37.27
C VAL A 4 -16.65 -9.55 36.44
N VAL A 5 -16.68 -8.29 36.02
CA VAL A 5 -17.79 -7.71 35.23
C VAL A 5 -17.70 -8.07 33.74
N ASP A 6 -16.50 -8.34 33.23
CA ASP A 6 -16.23 -8.70 31.83
C ASP A 6 -15.14 -9.79 31.79
N THR A 7 -15.24 -10.76 30.87
CA THR A 7 -14.27 -11.87 30.74
C THR A 7 -13.37 -11.78 29.51
N LYS A 8 -13.68 -10.92 28.53
CA LYS A 8 -13.06 -10.94 27.18
C LYS A 8 -11.54 -10.97 27.20
N LEU A 9 -10.87 -10.19 28.06
CA LEU A 9 -9.41 -10.15 28.11
C LEU A 9 -8.80 -11.44 28.68
N TYR A 10 -9.52 -12.14 29.56
CA TYR A 10 -9.16 -13.48 30.03
C TYR A 10 -9.40 -14.52 28.94
N ASP A 11 -10.51 -14.40 28.19
CA ASP A 11 -10.85 -15.29 27.08
C ASP A 11 -9.85 -15.15 25.91
N ILE A 12 -9.44 -13.92 25.56
CA ILE A 12 -8.38 -13.62 24.56
C ILE A 12 -7.04 -14.26 24.93
N LEU A 13 -6.71 -14.33 26.23
CA LEU A 13 -5.52 -15.01 26.72
C LEU A 13 -5.74 -16.49 27.03
N GLY A 14 -6.96 -17.03 26.89
CA GLY A 14 -7.29 -18.42 27.19
C GLY A 14 -7.03 -18.83 28.65
N VAL A 15 -7.31 -17.94 29.61
CA VAL A 15 -7.06 -18.15 31.05
C VAL A 15 -8.32 -17.91 31.89
N SER A 16 -8.33 -18.39 33.14
CA SER A 16 -9.39 -18.08 34.10
C SER A 16 -9.30 -16.62 34.59
N PRO A 17 -10.42 -15.96 34.97
CA PRO A 17 -10.39 -14.75 35.79
C PRO A 17 -9.59 -14.88 37.10
N SER A 18 -9.48 -16.11 37.62
CA SER A 18 -8.66 -16.44 38.80
C SER A 18 -7.17 -16.65 38.52
N ALA A 19 -6.70 -16.45 37.28
CA ALA A 19 -5.33 -16.75 36.88
C ALA A 19 -4.28 -15.87 37.56
N THR A 20 -3.15 -16.50 37.87
CA THR A 20 -1.95 -15.86 38.43
C THR A 20 -1.12 -15.15 37.35
N GLU A 21 -0.26 -14.21 37.75
CA GLU A 21 0.67 -13.52 36.83
C GLU A 21 1.53 -14.53 36.03
N ASN A 22 1.93 -15.63 36.65
CA ASN A 22 2.71 -16.69 36.01
C ASN A 22 1.93 -17.39 34.88
N GLU A 23 0.62 -17.56 35.03
CA GLU A 23 -0.24 -18.18 34.01
C GLU A 23 -0.54 -17.21 32.86
N LEU A 24 -0.83 -15.94 33.17
CA LEU A 24 -0.95 -14.85 32.18
C LEU A 24 0.32 -14.76 31.31
N LYS A 25 1.49 -14.71 31.96
CA LYS A 25 2.82 -14.63 31.34
C LYS A 25 3.17 -15.88 30.54
N LYS A 26 2.71 -17.06 30.95
CA LYS A 26 2.85 -18.32 30.22
C LYS A 26 1.96 -18.35 28.97
N SER A 27 0.70 -17.93 29.07
CA SER A 27 -0.22 -17.93 27.93
C SER A 27 0.14 -16.86 26.90
N TYR A 28 0.44 -15.64 27.34
CA TYR A 28 0.96 -14.58 26.46
C TYR A 28 2.20 -15.04 25.68
N ARG A 29 3.17 -15.71 26.33
CA ARG A 29 4.35 -16.28 25.65
C ARG A 29 4.03 -17.39 24.65
N LYS A 30 2.93 -18.13 24.81
CA LYS A 30 2.45 -19.09 23.82
C LYS A 30 1.84 -18.34 22.63
N LEU A 31 0.84 -17.51 22.89
CA LEU A 31 0.07 -16.79 21.86
C LEU A 31 0.95 -15.81 21.06
N ALA A 32 1.81 -15.03 21.71
CA ALA A 32 2.76 -14.14 21.04
C ALA A 32 3.86 -14.87 20.24
N LYS A 33 4.08 -16.17 20.46
CA LYS A 33 4.96 -17.01 19.62
C LYS A 33 4.22 -17.57 18.40
N GLU A 34 2.91 -17.77 18.53
CA GLU A 34 1.99 -18.39 17.55
C GLU A 34 1.47 -17.35 16.53
N TYR A 35 1.13 -16.15 16.99
CA TYR A 35 0.61 -15.03 16.18
C TYR A 35 1.67 -13.96 15.84
N HIS A 36 2.97 -14.27 15.95
CA HIS A 36 4.04 -13.31 15.69
C HIS A 36 4.10 -12.92 14.19
N PRO A 37 4.12 -11.62 13.81
CA PRO A 37 4.11 -11.20 12.41
C PRO A 37 5.27 -11.79 11.59
N ASP A 38 6.52 -11.73 12.11
CA ASP A 38 7.71 -12.25 11.42
C ASP A 38 7.71 -13.77 11.17
N LYS A 39 6.75 -14.53 11.73
CA LYS A 39 6.69 -15.99 11.61
C LYS A 39 5.70 -16.49 10.56
N ASN A 40 4.84 -15.63 10.04
CA ASN A 40 3.97 -15.92 8.89
C ASN A 40 4.18 -14.93 7.71
N PRO A 41 5.42 -14.71 7.22
CA PRO A 41 5.67 -13.73 6.15
C PRO A 41 5.28 -14.22 4.75
N ASN A 42 5.31 -15.53 4.49
CA ASN A 42 5.25 -16.11 3.15
C ASN A 42 3.87 -16.71 2.83
N ALA A 43 2.87 -15.86 2.60
CA ALA A 43 1.54 -16.32 2.21
C ALA A 43 0.87 -15.36 1.20
N GLY A 44 0.60 -15.87 0.00
CA GLY A 44 0.06 -15.10 -1.14
C GLY A 44 -1.36 -14.56 -0.93
N ASP A 45 -1.84 -13.70 -1.84
CA ASP A 45 -2.87 -12.69 -1.58
C ASP A 45 -4.20 -13.12 -0.93
N LYS A 46 -4.62 -14.38 -1.07
CA LYS A 46 -5.77 -14.91 -0.30
C LYS A 46 -5.57 -14.80 1.23
N VAL A 47 -4.32 -14.78 1.68
CA VAL A 47 -3.93 -14.73 3.09
C VAL A 47 -3.72 -13.28 3.57
N ARG A 48 -3.85 -12.26 2.72
CA ARG A 48 -3.77 -10.84 3.12
C ARG A 48 -4.85 -10.45 4.14
N HIS A 49 -6.02 -11.09 4.09
CA HIS A 49 -7.10 -10.95 5.06
C HIS A 49 -6.78 -11.69 6.38
N LEU A 50 -6.18 -12.89 6.30
CA LEU A 50 -5.68 -13.67 7.43
C LEU A 50 -4.54 -12.96 8.16
N ILE A 51 -3.60 -12.33 7.44
CA ILE A 51 -2.53 -11.49 8.00
C ILE A 51 -3.13 -10.30 8.75
N LYS A 52 -4.20 -9.69 8.22
CA LYS A 52 -4.93 -8.62 8.93
C LYS A 52 -5.56 -9.13 10.24
N LEU A 53 -6.18 -10.30 10.23
CA LEU A 53 -6.71 -10.97 11.43
C LEU A 53 -5.61 -11.35 12.43
N VAL A 54 -4.46 -11.87 11.98
CA VAL A 54 -3.30 -12.20 12.83
C VAL A 54 -2.71 -10.95 13.47
N ILE A 55 -2.60 -9.83 12.73
CA ILE A 55 -2.12 -8.54 13.27
C ILE A 55 -3.12 -7.94 14.28
N ILE A 56 -4.43 -8.07 14.03
CA ILE A 56 -5.47 -7.66 14.99
C ILE A 56 -5.38 -8.51 16.26
N GLY A 57 -5.39 -9.84 16.14
CA GLY A 57 -5.27 -10.77 17.26
C GLY A 57 -3.98 -10.57 18.06
N PHE A 58 -2.82 -10.36 17.42
CA PHE A 58 -1.57 -10.09 18.13
C PHE A 58 -1.61 -8.78 18.94
N LYS A 59 -2.32 -7.75 18.46
CA LYS A 59 -2.56 -6.51 19.21
C LYS A 59 -3.51 -6.76 20.39
N GLU A 60 -4.59 -7.51 20.19
CA GLU A 60 -5.55 -7.88 21.24
C GLU A 60 -4.90 -8.72 22.36
N ILE A 61 -4.11 -9.74 21.98
CA ILE A 61 -3.30 -10.56 22.90
C ILE A 61 -2.32 -9.68 23.72
N SER A 62 -1.72 -8.66 23.09
CA SER A 62 -0.80 -7.75 23.76
C SER A 62 -1.51 -6.77 24.69
N PHE A 63 -2.66 -6.22 24.28
CA PHE A 63 -3.49 -5.35 25.10
C PHE A 63 -4.07 -6.07 26.32
N ALA A 64 -4.61 -7.27 26.13
CA ALA A 64 -5.11 -8.12 27.21
C ALA A 64 -4.01 -8.45 28.23
N TYR A 65 -2.81 -8.75 27.77
CA TYR A 65 -1.67 -8.98 28.66
C TYR A 65 -1.23 -7.71 29.41
N GLU A 66 -1.23 -6.53 28.76
CA GLU A 66 -0.89 -5.27 29.42
C GLU A 66 -1.88 -4.91 30.54
N VAL A 67 -3.18 -5.02 30.26
CA VAL A 67 -4.25 -4.74 31.23
C VAL A 67 -4.21 -5.72 32.40
N LEU A 68 -4.13 -7.03 32.13
CA LEU A 68 -4.23 -8.06 33.17
C LEU A 68 -2.94 -8.28 33.98
N THR A 69 -1.79 -7.76 33.51
CA THR A 69 -0.51 -7.81 34.25
C THR A 69 -0.32 -6.61 35.18
N ASN A 70 -0.91 -5.45 34.87
CA ASN A 70 -0.85 -4.29 35.77
C ASN A 70 -1.97 -4.40 36.84
N PRO A 71 -1.66 -4.41 38.15
CA PRO A 71 -2.66 -4.60 39.20
C PRO A 71 -3.79 -3.56 39.20
N GLU A 72 -3.48 -2.29 38.94
CA GLU A 72 -4.43 -1.17 38.93
C GLU A 72 -5.36 -1.26 37.71
N LYS A 73 -4.81 -1.54 36.53
CA LYS A 73 -5.61 -1.77 35.30
C LYS A 73 -6.47 -3.03 35.41
N LYS A 74 -5.94 -4.10 36.01
CA LYS A 74 -6.67 -5.34 36.27
C LYS A 74 -7.86 -5.09 37.21
N GLU A 75 -7.64 -4.43 38.35
CA GLU A 75 -8.73 -4.12 39.29
C GLU A 75 -9.81 -3.23 38.66
N LEU A 76 -9.41 -2.25 37.85
CA LEU A 76 -10.32 -1.37 37.12
C LEU A 76 -11.17 -2.14 36.09
N TYR A 77 -10.57 -3.07 35.35
CA TYR A 77 -11.25 -3.96 34.40
C TYR A 77 -12.16 -4.97 35.11
N ASP A 78 -11.69 -5.63 36.16
CA ASP A 78 -12.47 -6.61 36.92
C ASP A 78 -13.73 -5.97 37.53
N ARG A 79 -13.64 -4.69 37.93
CA ARG A 79 -14.72 -3.93 38.60
C ARG A 79 -15.69 -3.21 37.65
N TYR A 80 -15.27 -2.80 36.45
CA TYR A 80 -16.06 -1.95 35.53
C TYR A 80 -16.01 -2.38 34.04
N GLY A 81 -15.35 -3.50 33.72
CA GLY A 81 -15.17 -3.99 32.35
C GLY A 81 -14.40 -3.02 31.44
N GLU A 82 -14.62 -3.14 30.14
CA GLU A 82 -13.96 -2.31 29.11
C GLU A 82 -14.29 -0.81 29.23
N GLN A 83 -15.42 -0.44 29.86
CA GLN A 83 -15.79 0.97 30.06
C GLN A 83 -14.90 1.65 31.11
N GLY A 84 -14.57 0.97 32.22
CA GLY A 84 -13.69 1.52 33.25
C GLY A 84 -12.31 1.94 32.72
N LEU A 85 -11.74 1.14 31.80
CA LEU A 85 -10.46 1.45 31.14
C LEU A 85 -10.50 2.74 30.31
N ARG A 86 -11.67 3.12 29.76
CA ARG A 86 -11.84 4.33 28.93
C ARG A 86 -12.06 5.59 29.77
N GLU A 87 -12.64 5.46 30.96
CA GLU A 87 -12.97 6.61 31.82
C GLU A 87 -11.94 6.85 32.94
N GLY A 88 -11.22 5.82 33.39
CA GLY A 88 -10.20 5.92 34.46
C GLY A 88 -8.75 6.01 33.99
N GLY A 89 -8.47 5.88 32.70
CA GLY A 89 -7.13 5.60 32.16
C GLY A 89 -6.34 6.79 31.62
N GLY A 90 -5.77 7.63 32.48
CA GLY A 90 -4.81 8.67 32.06
C GLY A 90 -3.44 8.09 31.68
N GLY A 91 -3.27 7.52 30.48
CA GLY A 91 -2.03 6.79 30.14
C GLY A 91 -1.65 6.65 28.67
N GLY A 92 -0.56 7.30 28.28
CA GLY A 92 0.28 6.93 27.13
C GLY A 92 -0.14 7.48 25.75
N PRO A 93 0.71 8.25 25.05
CA PRO A 93 0.41 8.67 23.69
C PRO A 93 0.39 7.45 22.74
N GLY A 94 -0.77 7.17 22.14
CA GLY A 94 -0.95 6.15 21.10
C GLY A 94 -1.94 5.02 21.41
N MET A 95 -2.52 4.95 22.63
CA MET A 95 -3.52 3.92 22.96
C MET A 95 -4.93 4.27 22.43
N ASP A 96 -5.35 5.54 22.55
CA ASP A 96 -6.66 6.02 22.09
C ASP A 96 -6.92 5.70 20.61
N ASP A 97 -5.87 5.86 19.79
CA ASP A 97 -5.89 5.73 18.33
C ASP A 97 -5.90 4.26 17.86
N ILE A 98 -5.65 3.31 18.77
CA ILE A 98 -5.79 1.87 18.53
C ILE A 98 -7.17 1.40 19.01
N PHE A 99 -7.66 1.92 20.14
CA PHE A 99 -8.99 1.60 20.66
C PHE A 99 -10.10 2.11 19.71
N SER A 100 -9.93 3.33 19.17
CA SER A 100 -10.82 3.90 18.15
C SER A 100 -10.87 3.05 16.89
N HIS A 101 -9.73 2.53 16.43
CA HIS A 101 -9.60 1.85 15.14
C HIS A 101 -10.10 0.41 15.12
N ILE A 102 -10.26 -0.24 16.28
CA ILE A 102 -10.65 -1.64 16.42
C ILE A 102 -12.07 -1.78 17.00
N PHE A 103 -12.41 -1.04 18.07
CA PHE A 103 -13.72 -1.12 18.73
C PHE A 103 -14.64 0.08 18.43
N GLY A 104 -14.15 1.13 17.76
CA GLY A 104 -14.94 2.30 17.34
C GLY A 104 -15.77 2.07 16.08
N GLY A 105 -16.62 1.02 16.06
CA GLY A 105 -17.51 0.71 14.95
C GLY A 105 -18.34 1.92 14.50
N GLY A 106 -18.15 2.35 13.25
CA GLY A 106 -18.58 3.69 12.81
C GLY A 106 -20.08 3.84 12.56
N LEU A 107 -20.76 4.68 13.36
CA LEU A 107 -22.05 5.27 13.00
C LEU A 107 -22.36 6.65 13.65
N PHE A 108 -21.58 7.12 14.63
CA PHE A 108 -21.98 8.22 15.53
C PHE A 108 -21.05 9.46 15.60
N GLY A 109 -20.12 9.63 14.65
CA GLY A 109 -19.06 10.65 14.70
C GLY A 109 -19.44 12.10 14.38
N PHE A 110 -20.59 12.62 14.83
CA PHE A 110 -21.08 13.96 14.42
C PHE A 110 -21.68 14.88 15.50
N MET A 111 -21.44 14.64 16.80
CA MET A 111 -21.77 15.61 17.86
C MET A 111 -20.75 15.66 19.00
N GLY A 112 -20.35 16.87 19.40
CA GLY A 112 -19.46 17.14 20.53
C GLY A 112 -17.96 16.96 20.21
N GLY A 113 -17.03 17.64 20.88
CA GLY A 113 -17.26 18.63 21.95
C GLY A 113 -15.97 19.23 22.52
N GLN A 114 -15.36 20.17 21.79
CA GLN A 114 -14.42 21.20 22.28
C GLN A 114 -13.64 20.96 23.61
N GLY A 115 -12.50 20.27 23.52
CA GLY A 115 -11.24 20.84 24.01
C GLY A 115 -10.55 20.25 25.26
N SER A 116 -9.27 19.93 25.08
CA SER A 116 -8.24 20.17 26.09
C SER A 116 -6.98 20.72 25.41
N ARG A 117 -6.40 21.80 25.95
CA ARG A 117 -5.16 22.40 25.43
C ARG A 117 -3.99 22.01 26.31
N SER A 118 -3.37 20.87 26.02
CA SER A 118 -2.11 20.50 26.67
C SER A 118 -1.03 21.54 26.34
N ARG A 119 -0.48 22.17 27.37
CA ARG A 119 0.69 23.05 27.27
C ARG A 119 1.95 22.20 27.41
N ASN A 120 2.44 21.61 26.32
CA ASN A 120 3.83 21.18 26.26
C ASN A 120 4.66 22.20 25.45
N GLY A 121 5.76 22.65 26.03
CA GLY A 121 6.65 23.68 25.46
C GLY A 121 7.67 23.15 24.45
N GLY A 122 7.37 22.02 23.80
CA GLY A 122 8.19 21.53 22.70
C GLY A 122 8.20 22.54 21.55
N ARG A 123 9.37 22.70 20.91
CA ARG A 123 9.44 23.38 19.61
C ARG A 123 8.52 22.62 18.65
N ARG A 124 7.67 23.34 17.91
CA ARG A 124 6.83 22.70 16.90
C ARG A 124 7.74 22.27 15.76
N ARG A 125 7.71 20.99 15.41
CA ARG A 125 8.32 20.50 14.16
C ARG A 125 7.32 20.70 13.01
N GLY A 126 7.82 20.97 11.81
CA GLY A 126 7.07 20.89 10.57
C GLY A 126 6.73 19.44 10.22
N GLU A 127 5.88 19.27 9.20
CA GLU A 127 5.50 17.96 8.70
C GLU A 127 6.55 17.45 7.71
N ASP A 128 6.82 16.14 7.72
CA ASP A 128 7.80 15.51 6.82
C ASP A 128 7.19 15.33 5.42
N MET A 129 7.86 15.80 4.36
CA MET A 129 7.36 15.71 2.98
C MET A 129 7.85 14.46 2.26
N VAL A 130 6.95 13.74 1.59
CA VAL A 130 7.26 12.44 0.95
C VAL A 130 7.07 12.51 -0.56
N HIS A 131 8.14 12.26 -1.32
CA HIS A 131 8.13 12.37 -2.79
C HIS A 131 8.76 11.14 -3.48
N PRO A 132 8.30 10.78 -4.69
CA PRO A 132 9.00 9.80 -5.54
C PRO A 132 10.33 10.37 -6.07
N LEU A 133 11.18 9.53 -6.65
CA LEU A 133 12.50 9.96 -7.14
C LEU A 133 12.42 10.83 -8.42
N LYS A 134 13.30 11.85 -8.51
CA LYS A 134 13.33 12.94 -9.52
C LYS A 134 12.17 13.94 -9.43
N VAL A 135 12.28 14.91 -8.52
CA VAL A 135 11.37 16.06 -8.44
C VAL A 135 12.18 17.34 -8.19
N SER A 136 11.84 18.43 -8.87
CA SER A 136 12.18 19.80 -8.46
C SER A 136 11.13 20.26 -7.45
N LEU A 137 11.52 20.53 -6.21
CA LEU A 137 10.56 20.83 -5.14
C LEU A 137 10.34 22.34 -5.00
N GLU A 138 9.09 22.72 -4.71
CA GLU A 138 8.69 24.11 -4.41
C GLU A 138 8.47 24.24 -2.90
N ASP A 139 9.55 24.54 -2.18
CA ASP A 139 9.54 24.57 -0.72
C ASP A 139 9.27 25.99 -0.21
N ASN A 140 8.48 26.12 0.86
CA ASN A 140 8.33 27.39 1.59
C ASN A 140 9.52 27.58 2.51
N VAL A 141 10.39 28.54 2.20
CA VAL A 141 11.55 28.91 3.03
C VAL A 141 11.31 30.22 3.77
N LEU A 142 11.97 30.40 4.93
CA LEU A 142 11.90 31.66 5.67
C LEU A 142 12.46 32.80 4.81
N CYS A 143 11.73 33.92 4.76
CA CYS A 143 12.12 35.06 3.93
C CYS A 143 13.44 35.67 4.43
N SER A 144 14.56 35.38 3.77
CA SER A 144 15.92 35.81 4.12
C SER A 144 16.13 37.33 4.24
N THR A 145 15.22 38.14 3.69
CA THR A 145 15.24 39.61 3.84
C THR A 145 14.65 40.09 5.18
N CYS A 146 13.93 39.25 5.91
CA CYS A 146 13.31 39.60 7.21
C CYS A 146 13.35 38.47 8.26
N ASN A 147 14.01 37.35 7.97
CA ASN A 147 14.17 36.18 8.86
C ASN A 147 12.86 35.73 9.53
N GLY A 148 11.78 35.59 8.74
CA GLY A 148 10.47 35.16 9.22
C GLY A 148 9.66 36.23 9.97
N GLN A 149 10.12 37.48 10.08
CA GLN A 149 9.38 38.55 10.78
C GLN A 149 8.29 39.20 9.91
N GLY A 150 8.38 39.09 8.59
CA GLY A 150 7.41 39.64 7.62
C GLY A 150 7.53 41.15 7.38
N GLY A 151 8.24 41.89 8.24
CA GLY A 151 8.50 43.31 8.12
C GLY A 151 9.89 43.71 8.61
N LYS A 152 10.13 45.02 8.75
CA LYS A 152 11.32 45.54 9.44
C LYS A 152 11.30 45.15 10.93
N THR A 153 12.47 45.06 11.56
CA THR A 153 12.58 44.84 13.01
C THR A 153 11.78 45.88 13.79
N GLY A 154 10.81 45.44 14.60
CA GLY A 154 9.90 46.31 15.37
C GLY A 154 8.63 46.78 14.62
N ALA A 155 8.49 46.51 13.33
CA ALA A 155 7.29 46.84 12.56
C ALA A 155 6.08 45.92 12.83
N VAL A 156 6.33 44.77 13.47
CA VAL A 156 5.29 43.81 13.87
C VAL A 156 4.60 44.33 15.13
N GLN A 157 3.32 44.64 15.02
CA GLN A 157 2.51 45.16 16.12
C GLN A 157 1.37 44.20 16.46
N LYS A 158 0.98 44.10 17.74
CA LYS A 158 -0.16 43.25 18.12
C LYS A 158 -1.46 43.85 17.61
N CYS A 159 -2.30 43.06 16.95
CA CYS A 159 -3.61 43.48 16.48
C CYS A 159 -4.44 44.00 17.68
N THR A 160 -4.78 45.28 17.66
CA THR A 160 -5.54 45.96 18.73
C THR A 160 -6.92 45.35 18.90
N THR A 161 -7.62 45.07 17.79
CA THR A 161 -9.03 44.67 17.76
C THR A 161 -9.29 43.24 18.24
N CYS A 162 -8.33 42.31 18.10
CA CYS A 162 -8.39 40.99 18.77
C CYS A 162 -7.43 40.85 19.96
N ARG A 163 -6.65 41.88 20.29
CA ARG A 163 -5.61 41.89 21.33
C ARG A 163 -4.64 40.70 21.21
N GLY A 164 -4.20 40.41 19.98
CA GLY A 164 -3.29 39.29 19.68
C GLY A 164 -3.93 37.89 19.67
N ARG A 165 -5.25 37.76 19.72
CA ARG A 165 -5.94 36.44 19.79
C ARG A 165 -6.26 35.81 18.42
N GLY A 166 -6.03 36.52 17.32
CA GLY A 166 -6.36 36.09 15.94
C GLY A 166 -7.86 36.01 15.61
N MET A 167 -8.72 35.87 16.62
CA MET A 167 -10.16 35.64 16.48
C MET A 167 -10.97 36.62 17.33
N ARG A 168 -12.22 36.85 16.91
CA ARG A 168 -13.24 37.62 17.63
C ARG A 168 -14.37 36.70 18.07
N ILE A 169 -15.14 37.15 19.05
CA ILE A 169 -16.43 36.57 19.41
C ILE A 169 -17.49 37.53 18.91
N MET A 170 -18.32 37.11 17.96
CA MET A 170 -19.51 37.84 17.55
C MET A 170 -20.74 37.20 18.20
N ILE A 171 -21.52 38.01 18.91
CA ILE A 171 -22.77 37.56 19.51
C ILE A 171 -23.86 37.70 18.44
N ARG A 172 -24.34 36.58 17.89
CA ARG A 172 -25.47 36.56 16.96
C ARG A 172 -26.73 36.21 17.73
N GLN A 173 -27.74 37.07 17.65
CA GLN A 173 -29.06 36.76 18.16
C GLN A 173 -29.80 35.91 17.14
N LEU A 174 -30.22 34.70 17.53
CA LEU A 174 -30.97 33.78 16.67
C LEU A 174 -32.48 33.87 16.91
N ALA A 175 -32.89 34.23 18.13
CA ALA A 175 -34.28 34.45 18.51
C ALA A 175 -34.37 35.50 19.63
N PRO A 176 -35.55 36.07 19.91
CA PRO A 176 -35.79 36.82 21.14
C PRO A 176 -35.34 36.01 22.37
N GLY A 177 -34.52 36.60 23.24
CA GLY A 177 -33.93 35.93 24.40
C GLY A 177 -32.76 34.95 24.12
N MET A 178 -32.57 34.45 22.89
CA MET A 178 -31.52 33.47 22.57
C MET A 178 -30.38 34.07 21.73
N VAL A 179 -29.25 34.30 22.40
CA VAL A 179 -27.99 34.77 21.81
C VAL A 179 -26.94 33.66 21.79
N GLN A 180 -26.30 33.45 20.63
CA GLN A 180 -25.20 32.51 20.48
C GLN A 180 -23.89 33.27 20.25
N GLN A 181 -22.84 32.88 21.00
CA GLN A 181 -21.49 33.39 20.78
C GLN A 181 -20.82 32.59 19.67
N MET A 182 -20.62 33.20 18.51
CA MET A 182 -19.93 32.60 17.37
C MET A 182 -18.49 33.13 17.28
N GLN A 183 -17.51 32.23 17.20
CA GLN A 183 -16.12 32.60 17.03
C GLN A 183 -15.82 32.83 15.54
N SER A 184 -15.27 33.99 15.19
CA SER A 184 -14.89 34.36 13.82
C SER A 184 -13.43 34.78 13.74
N VAL A 185 -12.83 34.67 12.55
CA VAL A 185 -11.46 35.16 12.29
C VAL A 185 -11.46 36.69 12.37
N CYS A 186 -10.43 37.28 12.99
CA CYS A 186 -10.32 38.73 13.12
C CYS A 186 -9.84 39.36 11.81
N THR A 187 -10.76 39.99 11.09
CA THR A 187 -10.56 40.73 9.82
C THR A 187 -9.27 41.54 9.78
N ASP A 188 -9.00 42.35 10.80
CA ASP A 188 -7.90 43.33 10.77
C ASP A 188 -6.49 42.70 10.88
N CYS A 189 -6.42 41.37 11.04
CA CYS A 189 -5.18 40.59 11.07
C CYS A 189 -5.28 39.22 10.38
N ASN A 190 -6.40 38.94 9.70
CA ASN A 190 -6.72 37.67 9.02
C ASN A 190 -6.44 36.36 9.79
N GLY A 191 -6.40 36.41 11.13
CA GLY A 191 -6.10 35.25 11.98
C GLY A 191 -4.74 35.28 12.66
N GLU A 192 -3.76 36.05 12.15
CA GLU A 192 -2.38 36.05 12.67
C GLU A 192 -2.26 36.64 14.08
N GLY A 193 -3.17 37.53 14.48
CA GLY A 193 -3.10 38.27 15.74
C GLY A 193 -2.06 39.41 15.75
N GLU A 194 -1.21 39.47 14.73
CA GLU A 194 -0.25 40.55 14.47
C GLU A 194 -0.70 41.40 13.28
N VAL A 195 -0.20 42.63 13.17
CA VAL A 195 -0.42 43.53 12.04
C VAL A 195 0.91 44.21 11.72
N ILE A 196 1.24 44.26 10.42
CA ILE A 196 2.43 44.94 9.91
C ILE A 196 1.98 46.11 9.02
N SER A 197 2.44 47.32 9.39
CA SER A 197 2.32 48.55 8.59
C SER A 197 2.71 48.30 7.14
N GLU A 198 1.86 48.72 6.19
CA GLU A 198 2.09 48.50 4.76
C GLU A 198 3.42 49.09 4.27
N LYS A 199 3.88 50.20 4.87
CA LYS A 199 5.16 50.85 4.58
C LYS A 199 6.39 50.12 5.14
N ASP A 200 6.16 49.13 6.00
CA ASP A 200 7.17 48.39 6.75
C ASP A 200 7.12 46.86 6.54
N ARG A 201 6.16 46.38 5.72
CA ARG A 201 6.15 45.02 5.19
C ARG A 201 7.42 44.75 4.37
N CYS A 202 7.94 43.54 4.47
CA CYS A 202 9.10 43.10 3.73
C CYS A 202 8.75 43.01 2.22
N LYS A 203 9.55 43.65 1.36
CA LYS A 203 9.30 43.69 -0.08
C LYS A 203 9.40 42.34 -0.78
N LYS A 204 10.11 41.35 -0.21
CA LYS A 204 10.28 40.00 -0.81
C LYS A 204 9.13 39.05 -0.48
N CYS A 205 8.49 39.19 0.69
CA CYS A 205 7.39 38.30 1.11
C CYS A 205 6.05 39.02 1.37
N GLU A 206 5.96 40.33 1.15
CA GLU A 206 4.73 41.14 1.27
C GLU A 206 4.04 41.10 2.66
N GLY A 207 4.77 40.72 3.71
CA GLY A 207 4.21 40.44 5.04
C GLY A 207 4.07 38.95 5.39
N LYS A 208 4.02 38.05 4.41
CA LYS A 208 3.71 36.60 4.54
C LYS A 208 4.75 35.75 5.29
N LYS A 209 5.85 36.36 5.76
CA LYS A 209 6.98 35.78 6.53
C LYS A 209 7.82 34.70 5.80
N VAL A 210 7.22 33.89 4.93
CA VAL A 210 7.88 32.89 4.06
C VAL A 210 7.92 33.32 2.59
N VAL A 211 8.71 32.64 1.77
CA VAL A 211 8.74 32.74 0.30
C VAL A 211 8.85 31.33 -0.29
N LYS A 212 8.26 31.10 -1.48
CA LYS A 212 8.52 29.88 -2.24
C LYS A 212 9.86 29.98 -2.96
N GLU A 213 10.72 28.98 -2.82
CA GLU A 213 11.95 28.84 -3.60
C GLU A 213 12.05 27.42 -4.17
N VAL A 214 12.49 27.31 -5.43
CA VAL A 214 12.61 26.00 -6.11
C VAL A 214 13.96 25.38 -5.77
N LYS A 215 13.95 24.22 -5.11
CA LYS A 215 15.17 23.51 -4.73
C LYS A 215 15.37 22.26 -5.59
N ILE A 216 16.62 22.08 -6.05
CA ILE A 216 17.07 20.87 -6.73
C ILE A 216 17.84 20.04 -5.70
N LEU A 217 17.28 18.91 -5.28
CA LEU A 217 17.97 17.94 -4.43
C LEU A 217 18.66 16.90 -5.32
N GLU A 218 20.00 16.89 -5.31
CA GLU A 218 20.76 15.83 -5.97
C GLU A 218 20.76 14.57 -5.09
N VAL A 219 20.29 13.46 -5.65
CA VAL A 219 20.06 12.21 -4.92
C VAL A 219 21.04 11.14 -5.40
N HIS A 220 22.00 10.78 -4.55
CA HIS A 220 22.85 9.62 -4.82
C HIS A 220 22.04 8.33 -4.59
N VAL A 221 21.98 7.47 -5.61
CA VAL A 221 21.36 6.15 -5.52
C VAL A 221 22.45 5.10 -5.53
N ASP A 222 22.69 4.50 -4.36
CA ASP A 222 23.67 3.43 -4.20
C ASP A 222 23.29 2.19 -5.03
N LYS A 223 24.32 1.45 -5.46
CA LYS A 223 24.14 0.15 -6.10
C LYS A 223 23.42 -0.81 -5.14
N GLY A 224 22.41 -1.51 -5.66
CA GLY A 224 21.65 -2.51 -4.92
C GLY A 224 20.49 -1.98 -4.07
N MET A 225 20.26 -0.66 -4.02
CA MET A 225 19.06 -0.11 -3.38
C MET A 225 17.77 -0.71 -3.96
N LYS A 226 16.73 -0.78 -3.14
CA LYS A 226 15.47 -1.49 -3.45
C LYS A 226 14.33 -0.51 -3.71
N HIS A 227 13.32 -0.96 -4.45
CA HIS A 227 12.02 -0.30 -4.53
C HIS A 227 11.47 0.02 -3.13
N GLY A 228 10.90 1.20 -2.94
CA GLY A 228 10.35 1.66 -1.66
C GLY A 228 11.40 2.11 -0.62
N GLN A 229 12.70 2.00 -0.92
CA GLN A 229 13.76 2.44 0.00
C GLN A 229 13.75 3.96 0.14
N LYS A 230 13.85 4.44 1.38
CA LYS A 230 13.78 5.86 1.74
C LYS A 230 15.18 6.49 1.80
N ILE A 231 15.30 7.72 1.29
CA ILE A 231 16.43 8.63 1.48
C ILE A 231 15.88 9.88 2.17
N THR A 232 16.44 10.25 3.32
CA THR A 232 15.96 11.36 4.15
C THR A 232 16.93 12.53 4.14
N PHE A 233 16.43 13.71 3.81
CA PHE A 233 17.12 15.00 3.88
C PHE A 233 16.58 15.76 5.10
N GLY A 234 17.38 15.80 6.17
CA GLY A 234 16.92 16.26 7.48
C GLY A 234 16.77 17.78 7.58
N GLY A 235 15.63 18.25 8.08
CA GLY A 235 15.34 19.69 8.26
C GLY A 235 15.18 20.49 6.96
N GLU A 236 14.93 19.80 5.83
CA GLU A 236 14.80 20.42 4.50
C GLU A 236 13.35 20.64 4.06
N ALA A 237 12.35 20.22 4.85
CA ALA A 237 10.95 20.44 4.53
C ALA A 237 10.47 21.87 4.84
N ASP A 238 9.20 22.14 4.50
CA ASP A 238 8.51 23.43 4.65
C ASP A 238 8.81 24.14 5.98
N GLN A 239 9.34 25.36 5.87
CA GLN A 239 9.76 26.19 7.01
C GLN A 239 8.66 27.17 7.39
N ALA A 240 8.33 27.24 8.68
CA ALA A 240 7.40 28.24 9.21
C ALA A 240 8.01 29.05 10.38
N PRO A 241 7.64 30.33 10.57
CA PRO A 241 8.21 31.16 11.63
C PRO A 241 7.98 30.57 13.04
N GLY A 242 9.07 30.27 13.76
CA GLY A 242 9.00 29.65 15.09
C GLY A 242 8.73 28.13 15.08
N VAL A 243 8.86 27.48 13.92
CA VAL A 243 8.73 26.03 13.72
C VAL A 243 10.08 25.51 13.22
N GLU A 244 10.54 24.37 13.75
CA GLU A 244 11.71 23.67 13.22
C GLU A 244 11.27 22.83 12.01
N PRO A 245 11.92 22.90 10.83
CA PRO A 245 11.46 22.19 9.64
C PRO A 245 11.42 20.67 9.83
N GLY A 246 10.51 20.01 9.11
CA GLY A 246 10.48 18.56 8.97
C GLY A 246 11.56 18.06 8.01
N ASP A 247 11.54 16.77 7.71
CA ASP A 247 12.47 16.14 6.78
C ASP A 247 11.83 15.89 5.40
N ILE A 248 12.60 15.99 4.33
CA ILE A 248 12.18 15.51 3.00
C ILE A 248 12.58 14.04 2.87
N VAL A 249 11.60 13.16 2.68
CA VAL A 249 11.77 11.70 2.58
C VAL A 249 11.48 11.27 1.15
N LEU A 250 12.54 11.12 0.35
CA LEU A 250 12.43 10.61 -1.01
C LEU A 250 12.31 9.09 -1.02
N VAL A 251 11.34 8.56 -1.76
CA VAL A 251 11.08 7.13 -1.90
C VAL A 251 11.57 6.68 -3.27
N LEU A 252 12.49 5.72 -3.31
CA LEU A 252 12.93 5.11 -4.55
C LEU A 252 11.77 4.37 -5.21
N GLN A 253 11.41 4.82 -6.42
CA GLN A 253 10.62 4.04 -7.35
C GLN A 253 11.57 3.32 -8.30
N GLU A 254 11.21 2.09 -8.65
CA GLU A 254 11.99 1.28 -9.58
C GLU A 254 11.37 1.42 -10.97
N LYS A 255 12.19 1.73 -11.98
CA LYS A 255 11.70 1.88 -13.35
C LYS A 255 11.68 0.51 -14.01
N GLU A 256 10.52 0.13 -14.55
CA GLU A 256 10.36 -1.05 -15.40
C GLU A 256 11.33 -1.03 -16.60
N ASN A 257 11.78 -2.21 -17.00
CA ASN A 257 12.75 -2.43 -18.05
C ASN A 257 12.29 -3.56 -18.97
N GLU A 258 12.40 -3.35 -20.28
CA GLU A 258 11.88 -4.26 -21.32
C GLU A 258 12.63 -5.61 -21.39
N THR A 259 13.88 -5.65 -20.93
CA THR A 259 14.74 -6.85 -20.99
C THR A 259 14.81 -7.57 -19.64
N PHE A 260 14.86 -6.83 -18.53
CA PHE A 260 15.13 -7.37 -17.20
C PHE A 260 14.01 -7.01 -16.21
N ARG A 261 13.35 -8.03 -15.66
CA ARG A 261 12.53 -7.92 -14.44
C ARG A 261 13.39 -8.25 -13.23
N ARG A 262 13.41 -7.38 -12.22
CA ARG A 262 14.07 -7.65 -10.94
C ARG A 262 13.15 -8.42 -10.00
N GLU A 263 13.70 -9.33 -9.20
CA GLU A 263 13.03 -9.84 -8.00
C GLU A 263 14.03 -9.88 -6.84
N GLY A 264 13.89 -8.93 -5.90
CA GLY A 264 14.81 -8.78 -4.77
C GLY A 264 16.23 -8.39 -5.19
N ASN A 265 17.14 -9.37 -5.22
CA ASN A 265 18.52 -9.20 -5.69
C ASN A 265 18.76 -9.89 -7.05
N ASP A 266 17.81 -10.68 -7.55
CA ASP A 266 17.95 -11.47 -8.76
C ASP A 266 17.34 -10.76 -9.97
N LEU A 267 17.78 -11.13 -11.16
CA LEU A 267 17.26 -10.63 -12.44
C LEU A 267 16.64 -11.77 -13.24
N PHE A 268 15.56 -11.47 -13.94
CA PHE A 268 14.81 -12.39 -14.79
C PHE A 268 14.66 -11.79 -16.17
N MET A 269 14.95 -12.58 -17.21
CA MET A 269 14.73 -12.18 -18.61
C MET A 269 14.17 -13.35 -19.42
N ASN A 270 13.43 -13.04 -20.48
CA ASN A 270 13.05 -14.01 -21.50
C ASN A 270 14.02 -13.90 -22.68
N HIS A 271 14.45 -15.03 -23.23
CA HIS A 271 15.28 -15.10 -24.43
C HIS A 271 14.66 -16.07 -25.43
N LYS A 272 14.59 -15.67 -26.70
CA LYS A 272 14.09 -16.52 -27.79
C LYS A 272 15.26 -17.23 -28.46
N LEU A 273 15.10 -18.53 -28.71
CA LEU A 273 16.09 -19.36 -29.42
C LEU A 273 15.39 -20.09 -30.57
N GLY A 274 16.09 -20.32 -31.68
CA GLY A 274 15.63 -21.27 -32.69
C GLY A 274 15.75 -22.72 -32.19
N LEU A 275 14.92 -23.63 -32.72
CA LEU A 275 14.98 -25.06 -32.40
C LEU A 275 16.40 -25.66 -32.56
N VAL A 276 17.14 -25.27 -33.61
CA VAL A 276 18.52 -25.70 -33.83
C VAL A 276 19.45 -25.26 -32.70
N GLU A 277 19.32 -24.02 -32.21
CA GLU A 277 20.12 -23.50 -31.08
C GLU A 277 19.78 -24.22 -29.77
N ALA A 278 18.49 -24.55 -29.57
CA ALA A 278 18.01 -25.27 -28.40
C ALA A 278 18.48 -26.73 -28.33
N LEU A 279 18.82 -27.35 -29.47
CA LEU A 279 19.32 -28.74 -29.56
C LEU A 279 20.85 -28.82 -29.70
N CYS A 280 21.44 -28.01 -30.58
CA CYS A 280 22.85 -28.04 -30.94
C CYS A 280 23.73 -27.13 -30.04
N GLY A 281 23.14 -26.41 -29.10
CA GLY A 281 23.83 -25.43 -28.26
C GLY A 281 24.01 -24.08 -28.96
N PHE A 282 24.38 -23.05 -28.19
CA PHE A 282 24.39 -21.67 -28.66
C PHE A 282 25.37 -20.78 -27.91
N GLN A 283 25.65 -19.60 -28.49
CA GLN A 283 26.28 -18.49 -27.79
C GLN A 283 25.64 -17.16 -28.23
N PHE A 284 25.31 -16.28 -27.29
CA PHE A 284 24.80 -14.94 -27.59
C PHE A 284 25.44 -13.87 -26.70
N MET A 285 25.39 -12.61 -27.14
CA MET A 285 25.89 -11.47 -26.37
C MET A 285 24.71 -10.77 -25.68
N LEU A 286 24.76 -10.73 -24.34
CA LEU A 286 23.83 -10.00 -23.51
C LEU A 286 24.44 -8.67 -23.08
N LYS A 287 23.73 -7.56 -23.30
CA LYS A 287 24.09 -6.27 -22.69
C LYS A 287 23.46 -6.18 -21.30
N HIS A 288 24.31 -6.07 -20.27
CA HIS A 288 23.88 -6.01 -18.88
C HIS A 288 23.46 -4.58 -18.46
N LEU A 289 22.77 -4.46 -17.32
CA LEU A 289 22.32 -3.18 -16.75
C LEU A 289 23.48 -2.21 -16.40
N ASP A 290 24.68 -2.74 -16.16
CA ASP A 290 25.90 -1.94 -15.95
C ASP A 290 26.63 -1.55 -17.24
N GLY A 291 26.07 -1.92 -18.40
CA GLY A 291 26.61 -1.61 -19.73
C GLY A 291 27.65 -2.60 -20.27
N ARG A 292 28.11 -3.59 -19.47
CA ARG A 292 28.99 -4.66 -19.96
C ARG A 292 28.28 -5.53 -20.99
N GLN A 293 29.06 -6.12 -21.90
CA GLN A 293 28.61 -7.23 -22.74
C GLN A 293 29.09 -8.55 -22.13
N ILE A 294 28.15 -9.48 -21.93
CA ILE A 294 28.37 -10.81 -21.34
C ILE A 294 28.08 -11.83 -22.43
N VAL A 295 29.04 -12.72 -22.73
CA VAL A 295 28.83 -13.81 -23.70
C VAL A 295 28.25 -15.01 -22.96
N VAL A 296 26.94 -15.21 -23.07
CA VAL A 296 26.26 -16.40 -22.54
C VAL A 296 26.50 -17.55 -23.52
N LYS A 297 26.94 -18.70 -23.00
CA LYS A 297 27.22 -19.91 -23.80
C LYS A 297 26.53 -21.13 -23.19
N TYR A 298 25.95 -21.97 -24.04
CA TYR A 298 25.40 -23.27 -23.65
C TYR A 298 25.98 -24.36 -24.56
N PRO A 299 26.56 -25.44 -24.00
CA PRO A 299 27.34 -26.40 -24.77
C PRO A 299 26.46 -27.26 -25.68
N ALA A 300 27.01 -27.62 -26.84
CA ALA A 300 26.41 -28.58 -27.76
C ALA A 300 26.13 -29.94 -27.10
N GLY A 301 25.09 -30.63 -27.55
CA GLY A 301 24.66 -31.91 -26.98
C GLY A 301 23.94 -31.80 -25.63
N LYS A 302 23.61 -30.59 -25.17
CA LYS A 302 22.62 -30.36 -24.11
C LYS A 302 21.42 -29.63 -24.68
N VAL A 303 20.23 -30.09 -24.31
CA VAL A 303 18.97 -29.52 -24.78
C VAL A 303 18.51 -28.37 -23.87
N ILE A 304 17.81 -27.41 -24.47
CA ILE A 304 16.92 -26.44 -23.82
C ILE A 304 15.48 -26.82 -24.18
N GLU A 305 14.68 -27.08 -23.15
CA GLU A 305 13.24 -27.34 -23.31
C GLU A 305 12.47 -26.01 -23.43
N PRO A 306 11.37 -25.94 -24.20
CA PRO A 306 10.52 -24.75 -24.28
C PRO A 306 10.02 -24.31 -22.90
N GLY A 307 10.22 -23.03 -22.57
CA GLY A 307 9.85 -22.45 -21.28
C GLY A 307 10.81 -22.75 -20.12
N SER A 308 11.87 -23.56 -20.34
CA SER A 308 12.84 -23.88 -19.28
C SER A 308 13.68 -22.67 -18.88
N VAL A 309 14.14 -22.66 -17.62
CA VAL A 309 14.93 -21.57 -17.04
C VAL A 309 16.35 -22.08 -16.75
N ARG A 310 17.37 -21.33 -17.16
CA ARG A 310 18.78 -21.53 -16.74
C ARG A 310 19.28 -20.31 -15.97
N VAL A 311 20.38 -20.48 -15.23
CA VAL A 311 20.94 -19.44 -14.37
C VAL A 311 22.37 -19.07 -14.78
N VAL A 312 22.64 -17.76 -14.87
CA VAL A 312 23.98 -17.17 -14.98
C VAL A 312 24.32 -16.59 -13.62
N ARG A 313 25.19 -17.29 -12.88
CA ARG A 313 25.47 -16.97 -11.47
C ARG A 313 26.27 -15.68 -11.31
N GLY A 314 25.94 -14.89 -10.29
CA GLY A 314 26.64 -13.66 -9.95
C GLY A 314 26.50 -12.53 -10.98
N GLU A 315 25.45 -12.56 -11.80
CA GLU A 315 25.10 -11.48 -12.74
C GLU A 315 23.65 -10.97 -12.54
N GLY A 316 23.11 -11.14 -11.34
CA GLY A 316 21.95 -10.40 -10.87
C GLY A 316 22.31 -8.98 -10.36
N MET A 317 21.43 -8.40 -9.54
CA MET A 317 21.67 -7.11 -8.90
C MET A 317 22.67 -7.22 -7.75
N PRO A 318 23.55 -6.22 -7.55
CA PRO A 318 24.40 -6.14 -6.37
C PRO A 318 23.57 -5.98 -5.09
N GLN A 319 24.08 -6.45 -3.96
CA GLN A 319 23.47 -6.20 -2.66
C GLN A 319 23.72 -4.76 -2.21
N TYR A 320 22.72 -4.14 -1.57
CA TYR A 320 22.88 -2.83 -0.93
C TYR A 320 23.97 -2.90 0.15
N ARG A 321 24.89 -1.91 0.17
CA ARG A 321 26.12 -1.84 0.98
C ARG A 321 27.20 -2.89 0.69
N ASN A 322 26.86 -4.07 0.17
CA ASN A 322 27.80 -5.13 -0.21
C ASN A 322 27.87 -5.31 -1.75
N PRO A 323 28.37 -4.32 -2.54
CA PRO A 323 28.26 -4.34 -4.00
C PRO A 323 29.11 -5.41 -4.71
N PHE A 324 29.97 -6.12 -3.97
CA PHE A 324 30.74 -7.27 -4.45
C PHE A 324 29.91 -8.56 -4.45
N GLU A 325 28.91 -8.66 -3.56
CA GLU A 325 27.92 -9.72 -3.61
C GLU A 325 26.79 -9.31 -4.55
N LYS A 326 26.39 -10.23 -5.43
CA LYS A 326 25.26 -10.06 -6.36
C LYS A 326 24.32 -11.25 -6.22
N GLY A 327 23.06 -11.05 -6.60
CA GLY A 327 22.18 -12.15 -6.96
C GLY A 327 22.56 -12.80 -8.30
N ASP A 328 21.67 -13.64 -8.80
CA ASP A 328 21.81 -14.38 -10.04
C ASP A 328 20.93 -13.81 -11.17
N LEU A 329 21.27 -14.13 -12.42
CA LEU A 329 20.44 -13.85 -13.60
C LEU A 329 19.78 -15.15 -14.09
N PHE A 330 18.46 -15.18 -14.03
CA PHE A 330 17.62 -16.25 -14.56
C PHE A 330 17.16 -15.90 -15.98
N ILE A 331 17.41 -16.82 -16.91
CA ILE A 331 17.03 -16.69 -18.32
C ILE A 331 16.01 -17.79 -18.63
N LYS A 332 14.77 -17.38 -18.90
CA LYS A 332 13.72 -18.26 -19.44
C LYS A 332 13.89 -18.34 -20.95
N PHE A 333 13.87 -19.53 -21.51
CA PHE A 333 14.05 -19.76 -22.95
C PHE A 333 12.73 -20.12 -23.62
N ASP A 334 12.30 -19.25 -24.54
CA ASP A 334 11.14 -19.48 -25.39
C ASP A 334 11.63 -20.00 -26.75
N VAL A 335 11.56 -21.32 -26.94
CA VAL A 335 12.05 -21.99 -28.16
C VAL A 335 11.06 -21.76 -29.31
N GLN A 336 11.57 -21.19 -30.40
CA GLN A 336 10.83 -20.99 -31.65
C GLN A 336 11.03 -22.19 -32.56
N PHE A 337 9.94 -22.90 -32.81
CA PHE A 337 9.84 -23.92 -33.86
C PHE A 337 9.77 -23.23 -35.24
N PRO A 338 10.24 -23.89 -36.31
CA PRO A 338 10.08 -23.39 -37.67
C PRO A 338 8.62 -23.48 -38.14
N ASP A 339 8.27 -22.69 -39.15
CA ASP A 339 6.91 -22.61 -39.70
C ASP A 339 6.43 -23.92 -40.37
N ASN A 340 5.12 -24.10 -40.52
CA ASN A 340 4.55 -25.25 -41.23
C ASN A 340 5.08 -25.32 -42.67
N ASN A 341 5.50 -26.52 -43.09
CA ASN A 341 6.09 -26.80 -44.41
C ASN A 341 7.46 -26.12 -44.69
N TRP A 342 8.24 -25.76 -43.65
CA TRP A 342 9.58 -25.19 -43.80
C TRP A 342 10.63 -26.07 -44.52
N ILE A 343 10.35 -27.37 -44.66
CA ILE A 343 11.28 -28.40 -45.17
C ILE A 343 10.56 -29.30 -46.19
N SER A 344 11.28 -29.77 -47.22
CA SER A 344 10.72 -30.66 -48.24
C SER A 344 10.47 -32.08 -47.72
N PRO A 345 9.45 -32.80 -48.22
CA PRO A 345 9.12 -34.15 -47.73
C PRO A 345 10.27 -35.15 -47.79
N GLU A 346 11.11 -35.06 -48.83
CA GLU A 346 12.31 -35.90 -49.02
C GLU A 346 13.28 -35.80 -47.82
N LYS A 347 13.39 -34.62 -47.21
CA LYS A 347 14.30 -34.36 -46.08
C LYS A 347 13.67 -34.57 -44.71
N LEU A 348 12.36 -34.85 -44.64
CA LEU A 348 11.75 -35.29 -43.39
C LEU A 348 12.29 -36.67 -42.97
N VAL A 349 12.65 -37.53 -43.93
CA VAL A 349 13.29 -38.82 -43.66
C VAL A 349 14.69 -38.63 -43.06
N GLU A 350 15.51 -37.75 -43.66
CA GLU A 350 16.84 -37.38 -43.12
C GLU A 350 16.75 -36.79 -41.70
N LEU A 351 15.69 -36.01 -41.41
CA LEU A 351 15.44 -35.43 -40.09
C LEU A 351 14.96 -36.48 -39.07
N GLU A 352 14.15 -37.45 -39.49
CA GLU A 352 13.65 -38.52 -38.64
C GLU A 352 14.77 -39.46 -38.19
N ASP A 353 15.69 -39.83 -39.09
CA ASP A 353 16.88 -40.64 -38.77
C ASP A 353 17.83 -39.95 -37.75
N MET A 354 17.74 -38.62 -37.59
CA MET A 354 18.53 -37.85 -36.61
C MET A 354 17.83 -37.66 -35.26
N LEU A 355 16.58 -38.08 -35.12
CA LEU A 355 15.76 -37.89 -33.92
C LEU A 355 15.52 -39.22 -33.18
N PRO A 356 15.04 -39.19 -31.92
CA PRO A 356 14.62 -40.41 -31.23
C PRO A 356 13.51 -41.13 -32.01
N SER A 357 13.64 -42.44 -32.15
CA SER A 357 12.67 -43.29 -32.86
C SER A 357 11.24 -43.06 -32.37
N ARG A 358 10.28 -42.98 -33.31
CA ARG A 358 8.84 -42.89 -32.98
C ARG A 358 8.44 -44.03 -32.02
N SER A 359 7.55 -43.73 -31.09
CA SER A 359 6.84 -44.77 -30.34
C SER A 359 6.03 -45.66 -31.29
N GLU A 360 5.96 -46.96 -31.03
CA GLU A 360 5.09 -47.87 -31.78
C GLU A 360 3.64 -47.36 -31.76
N PRO A 361 2.92 -47.36 -32.90
CA PRO A 361 1.53 -46.95 -32.93
C PRO A 361 0.68 -47.92 -32.09
N PRO A 362 -0.37 -47.43 -31.40
CA PRO A 362 -1.21 -48.29 -30.58
C PRO A 362 -1.88 -49.38 -31.44
N ILE A 363 -1.85 -50.62 -30.96
CA ILE A 363 -2.52 -51.74 -31.65
C ILE A 363 -4.04 -51.55 -31.45
N ILE A 364 -4.73 -51.12 -32.51
CA ILE A 364 -6.18 -50.92 -32.50
C ILE A 364 -6.86 -52.29 -32.47
N THR A 365 -7.65 -52.57 -31.44
CA THR A 365 -8.37 -53.84 -31.26
C THR A 365 -9.83 -53.63 -30.86
N GLY A 366 -10.75 -53.97 -31.75
CA GLY A 366 -12.20 -53.79 -31.56
C GLY A 366 -12.76 -52.62 -32.36
N ASP A 367 -14.07 -52.41 -32.29
CA ASP A 367 -14.74 -51.28 -32.94
C ASP A 367 -14.23 -49.97 -32.32
N THR A 368 -13.49 -49.18 -33.10
CA THR A 368 -12.78 -47.99 -32.64
C THR A 368 -13.04 -46.85 -33.63
N GLU A 369 -13.42 -45.67 -33.13
CA GLU A 369 -13.72 -44.50 -33.97
C GLU A 369 -12.44 -43.71 -34.27
N GLU A 370 -12.13 -43.52 -35.56
CA GLU A 370 -11.05 -42.64 -36.02
C GLU A 370 -11.56 -41.19 -36.06
N VAL A 371 -10.77 -40.25 -35.53
CA VAL A 371 -11.11 -38.82 -35.48
C VAL A 371 -9.90 -37.94 -35.84
N ASP A 372 -10.11 -36.96 -36.71
CA ASP A 372 -9.09 -36.00 -37.12
C ASP A 372 -8.85 -34.94 -36.02
N LEU A 373 -7.58 -34.67 -35.71
CA LEU A 373 -7.19 -33.53 -34.88
C LEU A 373 -7.21 -32.26 -35.73
N GLN A 374 -8.05 -31.29 -35.35
CA GLN A 374 -8.21 -30.00 -36.03
C GLN A 374 -7.69 -28.83 -35.18
N ASP A 375 -7.32 -27.73 -35.82
CA ASP A 375 -6.90 -26.50 -35.13
C ASP A 375 -8.05 -25.90 -34.30
N TYR A 376 -7.73 -25.46 -33.07
CA TYR A 376 -8.74 -24.92 -32.15
C TYR A 376 -9.08 -23.46 -32.48
N ASP A 377 -10.18 -23.25 -33.19
CA ASP A 377 -10.73 -21.91 -33.44
C ASP A 377 -11.49 -21.36 -32.21
N VAL A 378 -10.81 -20.48 -31.49
CA VAL A 378 -11.33 -19.76 -30.32
C VAL A 378 -12.64 -19.02 -30.63
N SER A 379 -12.84 -18.53 -31.85
CA SER A 379 -13.99 -17.69 -32.22
C SER A 379 -15.33 -18.45 -32.26
N GLN A 380 -15.30 -19.77 -32.41
CA GLN A 380 -16.52 -20.59 -32.48
C GLN A 380 -17.07 -20.94 -31.08
N SER A 381 -16.25 -20.80 -30.03
CA SER A 381 -16.59 -21.20 -28.66
C SER A 381 -17.62 -20.30 -27.96
N SER A 382 -17.87 -19.07 -28.45
CA SER A 382 -18.74 -18.09 -27.79
C SER A 382 -20.25 -18.30 -28.01
N THR A 383 -20.66 -19.26 -28.84
CA THR A 383 -22.02 -19.32 -29.42
C THR A 383 -22.91 -20.44 -28.83
N SER A 384 -22.49 -21.07 -27.73
CA SER A 384 -23.23 -22.15 -27.03
C SER A 384 -23.91 -21.70 -25.72
N GLY A 385 -23.93 -20.40 -25.42
CA GLY A 385 -24.26 -19.86 -24.09
C GLY A 385 -25.64 -19.23 -23.86
N SER A 386 -26.59 -19.28 -24.83
CA SER A 386 -27.93 -18.69 -24.60
C SER A 386 -29.07 -19.29 -25.45
N ARG A 387 -29.63 -20.41 -24.97
CA ARG A 387 -31.04 -20.75 -25.18
C ARG A 387 -31.67 -21.12 -23.84
N ARG A 388 -32.37 -20.17 -23.23
CA ARG A 388 -33.28 -20.42 -22.11
C ARG A 388 -34.69 -20.25 -22.66
N GLU A 389 -35.46 -21.32 -22.68
CA GLU A 389 -36.68 -21.42 -23.48
C GLU A 389 -37.81 -20.58 -22.88
N ALA A 390 -38.43 -19.76 -23.73
CA ALA A 390 -39.59 -18.96 -23.36
C ALA A 390 -40.87 -19.77 -23.63
N TYR A 391 -41.22 -20.66 -22.71
CA TYR A 391 -42.52 -21.32 -22.72
C TYR A 391 -43.60 -20.34 -22.26
N ASN A 392 -44.31 -19.79 -23.25
CA ASN A 392 -45.52 -19.01 -23.06
C ASN A 392 -46.72 -19.93 -23.35
N ASP A 393 -47.45 -20.30 -22.30
CA ASP A 393 -48.66 -21.13 -22.38
C ASP A 393 -49.80 -20.46 -21.60
N SER A 394 -51.03 -20.53 -22.11
CA SER A 394 -52.16 -19.70 -21.68
C SER A 394 -53.46 -20.51 -21.55
N SER A 395 -54.13 -20.40 -20.40
CA SER A 395 -55.60 -20.50 -20.19
C SER A 395 -55.88 -20.29 -18.67
N ASP A 396 -56.69 -19.31 -18.25
CA ASP A 396 -58.18 -19.33 -18.08
C ASP A 396 -58.61 -19.99 -16.74
N GLU A 397 -59.56 -19.52 -15.92
CA GLU A 397 -60.39 -18.29 -15.82
C GLU A 397 -60.13 -17.65 -14.41
N GLU A 398 -60.82 -16.65 -13.81
CA GLU A 398 -61.92 -15.70 -14.09
C GLU A 398 -61.71 -14.48 -13.13
N GLY A 399 -62.46 -13.38 -13.25
CA GLY A 399 -62.69 -12.43 -12.15
C GLY A 399 -63.10 -11.01 -12.57
N GLY A 400 -64.08 -10.85 -13.47
CA GLY A 400 -64.31 -9.59 -14.19
C GLY A 400 -64.89 -8.40 -13.41
N HIS A 401 -64.83 -7.20 -14.04
CA HIS A 401 -65.84 -6.14 -13.90
C HIS A 401 -65.73 -5.11 -15.07
N HIS A 402 -66.85 -4.49 -15.44
CA HIS A 402 -66.97 -3.60 -16.63
C HIS A 402 -66.59 -2.12 -16.37
N GLY A 403 -66.01 -1.46 -17.38
CA GLY A 403 -65.86 0.01 -17.47
C GLY A 403 -65.33 0.46 -18.84
N PRO A 404 -65.96 1.38 -19.59
CA PRO A 404 -65.71 1.52 -21.03
C PRO A 404 -64.78 2.67 -21.48
N GLY A 405 -63.81 2.33 -22.32
CA GLY A 405 -63.75 2.79 -23.72
C GLY A 405 -63.26 4.21 -24.08
N VAL A 406 -62.14 4.27 -24.82
CA VAL A 406 -61.90 5.23 -25.91
C VAL A 406 -61.24 4.47 -27.08
N GLN A 407 -61.58 4.80 -28.32
CA GLN A 407 -60.92 4.26 -29.53
C GLN A 407 -60.14 5.35 -30.26
N CYS A 408 -58.89 5.05 -30.64
CA CYS A 408 -58.24 5.62 -31.82
C CYS A 408 -57.47 4.50 -32.53
N ALA A 409 -57.57 4.45 -33.85
CA ALA A 409 -56.89 3.45 -34.69
C ALA A 409 -55.73 4.09 -35.46
N HIS A 410 -54.82 3.25 -35.97
CA HIS A 410 -53.94 3.57 -37.09
C HIS A 410 -53.90 2.38 -38.05
N GLN A 411 -53.58 2.69 -39.31
CA GLN A 411 -53.08 1.74 -40.31
C GLN A 411 -51.54 1.81 -40.32
#